data_AF-A0A6G3MMT7-F1
#
_entry.id   AF-A0A6G3MMT7-F1
#
_cell.length_a   1.000
_cell.length_b   1.000
_cell.length_c   1.000
_cell.angle_alpha   90.00
_cell.angle_beta   90.00
_cell.angle_gamma   90.00
#
_symmetry.space_group_name_H-M   'P 1'
#
loop_
_entity.id
_entity.type
_entity.pdbx_description
1 polymer ?
#
loop_
_entity_poly.entity_id
_entity_poly.type
_entity_poly.pdbx_seq_one_letter_code
_entity_poly.pdbx_strand_id
1 'polypeptide(L)'
;EKYRLYDWEPLLDAFFAFYDVCCTLDAQKRDKQVGNFVRKFRSSIDEIRSLRPNKNDFEYIKTIGRGHFGEVYVVKEKGTNDIYAMKILTKAATLSNDNIAFYEEERDIMAFAGSPWVTSLQYAFQDAENLYLVM
;
A
#
# COMPACT_ATOMS: atom_id res chain seq x y z
N GLU A 1 3.32 -27.00 2.40
CA GLU A 1 2.25 -26.87 1.39
C GLU A 1 2.42 -25.55 0.67
N LYS A 2 2.97 -25.59 -0.55
CA LYS A 2 2.26 -25.71 -1.83
C LYS A 2 1.81 -24.33 -2.33
N TYR A 3 2.61 -23.82 -3.27
CA TYR A 3 2.35 -22.70 -4.18
C TYR A 3 2.47 -21.27 -3.60
N ARG A 4 3.70 -20.79 -3.35
CA ARG A 4 4.04 -19.39 -3.68
C ARG A 4 4.10 -19.28 -5.21
N LEU A 5 2.94 -19.37 -5.86
CA LEU A 5 2.78 -18.88 -7.23
C LEU A 5 3.12 -17.40 -7.17
N TYR A 6 3.99 -16.94 -8.07
CA TYR A 6 4.43 -15.55 -8.21
C TYR A 6 3.35 -14.57 -7.77
N ASP A 7 3.55 -13.95 -6.61
CA ASP A 7 2.65 -12.89 -6.17
C ASP A 7 2.84 -11.72 -7.15
N TRP A 8 1.75 -11.33 -7.79
CA TRP A 8 1.78 -10.29 -8.82
C TRP A 8 1.76 -8.92 -8.16
N GLU A 9 1.37 -8.81 -6.89
CA GLU A 9 1.30 -7.54 -6.18
C GLU A 9 2.68 -6.88 -6.02
N PRO A 10 3.75 -7.59 -5.58
CA PRO A 10 5.09 -7.01 -5.55
C PRO A 10 5.60 -6.57 -6.93
N LEU A 11 5.23 -7.29 -8.00
CA LEU A 11 5.60 -6.91 -9.36
C LEU A 11 4.88 -5.63 -9.79
N LEU A 12 3.60 -5.49 -9.45
CA LEU A 12 2.83 -4.26 -9.71
C LEU A 12 3.37 -3.10 -8.88
N ASP A 13 3.73 -3.31 -7.61
CA ASP A 13 4.36 -2.30 -6.76
C ASP A 13 5.68 -1.81 -7.34
N ALA A 14 6.56 -2.74 -7.76
CA ALA A 14 7.81 -2.40 -8.42
C ALA A 14 7.59 -1.65 -9.74
N PHE A 15 6.59 -2.07 -10.52
CA PHE A 15 6.25 -1.42 -11.78
C PHE A 15 5.71 0.01 -11.55
N PHE A 16 4.86 0.22 -10.56
CA PHE A 16 4.37 1.55 -10.19
C PHE A 16 5.49 2.46 -9.69
N ALA A 17 6.35 1.96 -8.80
CA ALA A 17 7.48 2.73 -8.30
C ALA A 17 8.41 3.14 -9.45
N PHE A 18 8.70 2.23 -10.39
CA PHE A 18 9.49 2.54 -11.57
C PHE A 18 8.80 3.57 -12.48
N TYR A 19 7.50 3.39 -12.75
CA TYR A 19 6.73 4.33 -13.56
C TYR A 19 6.70 5.74 -12.96
N ASP A 20 6.55 5.87 -11.64
CA ASP A 20 6.57 7.16 -10.94
C ASP A 20 7.92 7.86 -11.07
N VAL A 21 9.03 7.12 -10.97
CA VAL A 21 10.38 7.66 -11.23
C VAL A 21 10.49 8.15 -12.67
N CYS A 22 10.00 7.37 -13.64
CA CYS A 22 9.98 7.76 -15.05
C CYS A 22 9.10 8.98 -15.34
N CYS A 23 8.06 9.23 -14.54
CA CYS A 23 7.19 10.40 -14.71
C CYS A 23 7.88 11.73 -14.39
N THR A 24 9.00 11.72 -13.67
CA THR A 24 9.75 12.95 -13.36
C THR A 24 10.21 13.68 -14.63
N LEU A 25 10.06 15.01 -14.65
CA LEU A 25 10.41 15.83 -15.82
C LEU A 25 11.88 15.66 -16.22
N ASP A 26 12.76 15.47 -15.24
CA ASP A 26 14.18 15.25 -15.49
C ASP A 26 14.46 13.90 -16.16
N ALA A 27 13.73 12.83 -15.79
CA ALA A 27 13.91 11.52 -16.42
C ALA A 27 13.45 11.54 -17.89
N GLN A 28 12.31 12.18 -18.18
CA GLN A 28 11.77 12.26 -19.54
C GLN A 28 12.61 13.15 -20.48
N LYS A 29 13.25 14.20 -19.96
CA LYS A 29 14.14 15.06 -20.76
C LYS A 29 15.45 14.39 -21.13
N ARG A 30 15.97 13.52 -20.26
CA ARG A 30 17.25 12.82 -20.47
C ARG A 30 17.17 11.73 -21.53
N ASP A 31 16.02 11.05 -21.64
CA ASP A 31 15.86 9.94 -22.58
C ASP A 31 14.45 9.92 -23.21
N LYS A 32 14.41 9.99 -24.54
CA LYS A 32 13.16 9.89 -25.32
C LYS A 32 12.44 8.56 -25.10
N GLN A 33 13.16 7.47 -24.82
CA GLN A 33 12.57 6.16 -24.53
C GLN A 33 11.78 6.17 -23.22
N VAL A 34 12.24 6.92 -22.21
CA VAL A 34 11.51 7.11 -20.96
C VAL A 34 10.19 7.84 -21.22
N GLY A 35 10.21 8.92 -22.02
CA GLY A 35 8.99 9.62 -22.41
C GLY A 35 8.01 8.74 -23.21
N ASN A 36 8.53 7.90 -24.11
CA ASN A 36 7.72 6.92 -24.85
C ASN A 36 7.11 5.87 -23.92
N PHE A 37 7.87 5.37 -22.95
CA PHE A 37 7.41 4.41 -21.95
C PHE A 37 6.27 4.99 -21.11
N VAL A 38 6.44 6.20 -20.55
CA VAL A 38 5.40 6.87 -19.75
C VAL A 38 4.11 7.03 -20.57
N ARG A 39 4.22 7.53 -21.81
CA ARG A 39 3.05 7.71 -22.69
C ARG A 39 2.36 6.38 -23.02
N LYS A 40 3.12 5.30 -23.23
CA LYS A 40 2.60 3.97 -23.57
C LYS A 40 1.78 3.38 -22.42
N PHE A 41 2.23 3.54 -21.18
CA PHE A 41 1.64 2.85 -20.03
C PHE A 41 0.69 3.70 -19.19
N ARG A 42 0.61 5.03 -19.42
CA ARG A 42 -0.24 5.95 -18.65
C ARG A 42 -1.66 5.43 -18.41
N SER A 43 -2.38 5.07 -19.47
CA SER A 43 -3.78 4.62 -19.34
C SER A 43 -3.90 3.34 -18.52
N SER A 44 -3.00 2.38 -18.73
CA SER A 44 -2.98 1.12 -17.96
C SER A 44 -2.62 1.36 -16.49
N ILE A 45 -1.69 2.27 -16.21
CA ILE A 45 -1.33 2.64 -14.83
C ILE A 45 -2.54 3.26 -14.12
N ASP A 46 -3.23 4.21 -14.77
CA ASP A 46 -4.38 4.89 -14.20
C ASP A 46 -5.54 3.90 -13.94
N GLU A 47 -5.79 2.99 -14.88
CA GLU A 47 -6.79 1.92 -14.73
C GLU A 47 -6.44 0.99 -13.56
N ILE A 48 -5.22 0.43 -13.53
CA ILE A 48 -4.85 -0.51 -12.46
C ILE A 48 -4.84 0.18 -11.09
N ARG A 49 -4.42 1.44 -11.00
CA ARG A 49 -4.50 2.24 -9.75
C ARG A 49 -5.93 2.41 -9.26
N SER A 50 -6.88 2.61 -10.18
CA SER A 50 -8.30 2.75 -9.81
C SER A 50 -8.94 1.43 -9.36
N LEU A 51 -8.40 0.29 -9.80
CA LEU A 51 -8.88 -1.04 -9.45
C LEU A 51 -8.26 -1.59 -8.15
N ARG A 52 -7.11 -1.04 -7.72
CA ARG A 52 -6.47 -1.46 -6.47
C ARG A 52 -7.13 -0.80 -5.25
N PRO A 53 -7.13 -1.49 -4.09
CA PRO A 53 -7.57 -0.91 -2.84
C PRO A 53 -6.84 0.41 -2.57
N ASN A 54 -7.61 1.43 -2.24
CA ASN A 54 -7.10 2.75 -1.95
C ASN A 54 -7.83 3.37 -0.75
N LYS A 55 -7.22 4.38 -0.14
CA LYS A 55 -7.78 5.01 1.07
C LYS A 55 -9.17 5.64 0.86
N ASN A 56 -9.53 6.01 -0.37
CA ASN A 56 -10.83 6.60 -0.66
C ASN A 56 -11.95 5.56 -0.72
N ASP A 57 -11.63 4.26 -0.72
CA ASP A 57 -12.61 3.18 -0.62
C ASP A 57 -13.17 3.07 0.82
N PHE A 58 -12.57 3.79 1.77
CA PHE A 58 -12.91 3.76 3.19
C PHE A 58 -13.42 5.11 3.68
N GLU A 59 -14.42 5.09 4.55
CA GLU A 59 -14.93 6.22 5.30
C GLU A 59 -14.34 6.19 6.72
N TYR A 60 -13.70 7.29 7.14
CA TYR A 60 -13.11 7.40 8.48
C TYR A 60 -14.20 7.74 9.50
N ILE A 61 -14.42 6.84 10.46
CA ILE A 61 -15.42 7.05 11.52
C ILE A 61 -14.79 7.73 12.72
N LYS A 62 -13.72 7.15 13.27
CA LYS A 62 -13.12 7.64 14.53
C LYS A 62 -11.68 7.17 14.69
N THR A 63 -10.81 8.02 15.22
CA THR A 63 -9.47 7.62 15.68
C THR A 63 -9.56 6.80 16.97
N ILE A 64 -8.91 5.63 16.99
CA ILE A 64 -8.85 4.73 18.16
C ILE A 64 -7.44 4.57 18.73
N GLY A 65 -6.41 4.98 18.00
CA GLY A 65 -5.04 4.95 18.50
C GLY A 65 -4.16 5.98 17.82
N ARG A 66 -3.25 6.58 18.58
CA ARG A 66 -2.13 7.38 18.08
C ARG A 66 -0.88 6.92 18.78
N GLY A 67 0.10 6.46 18.02
CA GLY A 67 1.34 5.93 18.57
C GLY A 67 2.56 6.41 17.81
N HIS A 68 3.74 6.02 18.29
CA HIS A 68 5.02 6.31 17.63
C HIS A 68 5.06 5.77 16.20
N PHE A 69 4.41 4.64 15.95
CA PHE A 69 4.45 3.95 14.67
C PHE A 69 3.39 4.43 13.67
N GLY A 70 2.40 5.21 14.10
CA GLY A 70 1.31 5.64 13.24
C GLY A 70 0.00 5.87 13.98
N GLU A 71 -1.06 6.06 13.21
CA GLU A 71 -2.42 6.28 13.71
C GLU A 71 -3.33 5.12 13.33
N VAL A 72 -4.31 4.82 14.17
CA VAL A 72 -5.31 3.77 13.94
C VAL A 72 -6.69 4.38 13.97
N TYR A 73 -7.46 4.09 12.94
CA TYR A 73 -8.82 4.60 12.73
C TYR A 73 -9.80 3.43 12.61
N VAL A 74 -10.98 3.56 13.21
CA VAL A 74 -12.15 2.78 12.79
C VAL A 74 -12.60 3.35 11.46
N VAL A 75 -12.69 2.49 10.46
CA VAL A 75 -13.11 2.83 9.11
C VAL A 75 -14.27 1.94 8.67
N LYS A 76 -15.06 2.43 7.73
CA LYS A 76 -16.10 1.66 7.05
C LYS A 76 -15.75 1.54 5.57
N GLU A 77 -15.66 0.32 5.06
CA GLU A 77 -15.49 0.12 3.62
C GLU A 77 -16.78 0.50 2.89
N LYS A 78 -16.66 1.34 1.87
CA LYS A 78 -17.83 1.88 1.14
C LYS A 78 -18.52 0.82 0.29
N GLY A 79 -17.77 -0.14 -0.25
CA GLY A 79 -18.29 -1.19 -1.13
C GLY A 79 -19.13 -2.24 -0.38
N THR A 80 -18.65 -2.68 0.78
CA THR A 80 -19.25 -3.78 1.58
C THR A 80 -20.07 -3.29 2.76
N ASN A 81 -19.82 -2.06 3.24
CA ASN A 81 -20.27 -1.53 4.53
C ASN A 81 -19.64 -2.18 5.77
N ASP A 82 -18.62 -3.02 5.59
CA ASP A 82 -17.91 -3.66 6.70
C ASP A 82 -17.06 -2.65 7.48
N ILE A 83 -16.90 -2.93 8.78
CA ILE A 83 -16.17 -2.07 9.72
C ILE A 83 -14.82 -2.71 10.04
N TYR A 84 -13.76 -1.92 9.91
CA TYR A 84 -12.38 -2.36 10.14
C TYR A 84 -11.61 -1.37 11.02
N ALA A 85 -10.47 -1.81 11.52
CA ALA A 85 -9.42 -0.92 12.01
C ALA A 85 -8.37 -0.71 10.91
N MET A 86 -8.10 0.54 10.55
CA MET A 86 -7.07 0.92 9.59
C MET A 86 -5.90 1.56 10.33
N LYS A 87 -4.75 0.89 10.32
CA LYS A 87 -3.47 1.45 10.78
C LYS A 87 -2.77 2.14 9.61
N ILE A 88 -2.37 3.39 9.82
CA ILE A 88 -1.68 4.24 8.85
C ILE A 88 -0.28 4.52 9.36
N LEU A 89 0.73 4.12 8.58
CA LEU A 89 2.15 4.33 8.88
C LEU A 89 2.71 5.32 7.85
N THR A 90 3.37 6.39 8.28
CA THR A 90 3.98 7.34 7.33
C THR A 90 5.30 6.77 6.80
N LYS A 91 5.49 6.75 5.48
CA LYS A 91 6.72 6.22 4.85
C LYS A 91 7.97 6.96 5.34
N ALA A 92 7.86 8.27 5.58
CA ALA A 92 8.96 9.06 6.13
C ALA A 92 9.43 8.55 7.51
N ALA A 93 8.50 8.22 8.41
CA ALA A 93 8.85 7.70 9.74
C ALA A 93 9.36 6.25 9.69
N THR A 94 8.81 5.46 8.76
CA THR A 94 9.25 4.08 8.52
C THR A 94 10.68 4.04 7.97
N LEU A 95 11.04 4.94 7.05
CA LEU A 95 12.36 4.96 6.40
C LEU A 95 13.44 5.66 7.22
N SER A 96 13.08 6.58 8.14
CA SER A 96 14.07 7.30 8.94
C SER A 96 14.73 6.45 10.04
N ASN A 97 14.20 5.26 10.33
CA ASN A 97 14.63 4.39 11.42
C ASN A 97 14.96 2.99 10.91
N ASP A 98 16.12 2.83 10.24
CA ASP A 98 16.60 1.57 9.65
C ASP A 98 16.61 0.36 10.60
N ASN A 99 16.56 0.58 11.92
CA ASN A 99 16.56 -0.48 12.94
C ASN A 99 15.17 -0.84 13.52
N ILE A 100 14.05 -0.22 13.08
CA ILE A 100 12.75 -0.30 13.79
C ILE A 100 11.54 -0.60 12.87
N ALA A 101 11.70 -0.61 11.56
CA ALA A 101 10.57 -0.73 10.62
C ALA A 101 10.08 -2.18 10.42
N PHE A 102 9.53 -2.82 11.45
CA PHE A 102 8.99 -4.19 11.42
C PHE A 102 7.61 -4.31 10.74
N TYR A 103 7.29 -3.44 9.77
CA TYR A 103 5.97 -3.43 9.14
C TYR A 103 5.75 -4.66 8.25
N GLU A 104 6.82 -5.22 7.68
CA GLU A 104 6.75 -6.47 6.91
C GLU A 104 6.40 -7.65 7.81
N GLU A 105 7.04 -7.76 8.97
CA GLU A 105 6.73 -8.79 9.96
C GLU A 105 5.35 -8.60 10.57
N GLU A 106 4.96 -7.36 10.87
CA GLU A 106 3.62 -7.05 11.38
C GLU A 106 2.55 -7.48 10.38
N ARG A 107 2.72 -7.11 9.10
CA ARG A 107 1.86 -7.53 8.00
C ARG A 107 1.82 -9.06 7.89
N ASP A 108 2.97 -9.71 7.85
CA ASP A 108 3.07 -11.15 7.61
C ASP A 108 2.46 -11.96 8.76
N ILE A 109 2.66 -11.52 10.01
CA ILE A 109 2.02 -12.14 11.18
C ILE A 109 0.49 -12.03 11.05
N MET A 110 -0.05 -10.84 10.79
CA MET A 110 -1.50 -10.66 10.68
C MET A 110 -2.11 -11.34 9.44
N ALA A 111 -1.35 -11.44 8.35
CA ALA A 111 -1.80 -12.10 7.11
C ALA A 111 -1.80 -13.62 7.22
N PHE A 112 -0.80 -14.21 7.89
CA PHE A 112 -0.54 -15.65 7.83
C PHE A 112 -0.69 -16.41 9.15
N ALA A 113 -0.91 -15.74 10.29
CA ALA A 113 -0.98 -16.43 11.59
C ALA A 113 -2.11 -17.47 11.67
N GLY A 114 -3.25 -17.23 11.03
CA GLY A 114 -4.40 -18.16 11.03
C GLY A 114 -4.92 -18.52 12.43
N SER A 115 -4.64 -17.66 13.43
CA SER A 115 -4.90 -17.91 14.84
C SER A 115 -5.97 -16.94 15.36
N PRO A 116 -6.96 -17.40 16.15
CA PRO A 116 -7.96 -16.52 16.75
C PRO A 116 -7.36 -15.53 17.77
N TRP A 117 -6.09 -15.71 18.15
CA TRP A 117 -5.37 -14.84 19.08
C TRP A 117 -4.61 -13.71 18.38
N VAL A 118 -4.58 -13.71 17.05
CA VAL A 118 -3.88 -12.70 16.24
C VAL A 118 -4.92 -12.04 15.34
N THR A 119 -4.94 -10.71 15.34
CA THR A 119 -5.83 -9.96 14.43
C THR A 119 -5.49 -10.30 12.99
N SER A 120 -6.50 -10.60 12.19
CA SER A 120 -6.33 -10.96 10.78
C SER A 120 -6.25 -9.71 9.92
N LEU A 121 -5.31 -9.69 8.97
CA LEU A 121 -5.20 -8.63 7.98
C LEU A 121 -6.15 -8.90 6.80
N GLN A 122 -6.98 -7.91 6.45
CA GLN A 122 -7.88 -7.96 5.29
C GLN A 122 -7.25 -7.34 4.05
N TYR A 123 -6.61 -6.17 4.22
CA TYR A 123 -5.95 -5.46 3.12
C TYR A 123 -4.61 -4.87 3.58
N ALA A 124 -3.61 -4.93 2.71
CA ALA A 124 -2.40 -4.11 2.80
C ALA A 124 -2.21 -3.36 1.49
N PHE A 125 -2.13 -2.03 1.56
CA PHE A 125 -1.88 -1.19 0.41
C PHE A 125 -1.09 0.06 0.80
N GLN A 126 -0.71 0.86 -0.19
CA GLN A 126 0.13 2.04 0.01
C GLN A 126 -0.26 3.16 -0.94
N ASP A 127 0.02 4.41 -0.54
CA ASP A 127 0.01 5.56 -1.44
C ASP A 127 1.41 6.22 -1.46
N ALA A 128 1.52 7.43 -1.99
CA ALA A 128 2.80 8.14 -2.07
C ALA A 128 3.42 8.43 -0.69
N GLU A 129 2.60 8.54 0.35
CA GLU A 129 3.00 9.07 1.67
C GLU A 129 2.93 8.00 2.77
N ASN A 130 2.02 7.03 2.65
CA ASN A 130 1.65 6.14 3.74
C ASN A 130 1.53 4.67 3.32
N LEU A 131 1.70 3.79 4.30
CA LEU A 131 1.31 2.38 4.27
C LEU A 131 0.02 2.21 5.07
N TYR A 132 -0.87 1.35 4.58
CA TYR A 132 -2.18 1.09 5.17
C TYR A 132 -2.32 -0.40 5.47
N LEU A 133 -2.62 -0.74 6.73
CA LEU A 133 -2.96 -2.09 7.16
C LEU A 133 -4.41 -2.08 7.66
N VAL A 134 -5.31 -2.80 6.98
CA VAL A 134 -6.73 -2.89 7.33
C VAL A 134 -6.98 -4.25 7.98
N MET A 135 -7.43 -4.24 9.22
CA MET A 135 -7.56 -5.40 10.12
C MET A 135 -8.94 -5.47 10.78
#